data_AF-A0A1Q9D3B5-F1
#
_entry.id   AF-A0A1Q9D3B5-F1
#
_cell.length_a   1.000
_cell.length_b   1.000
_cell.length_c   1.000
_cell.angle_alpha   90.00
_cell.angle_beta   90.00
_cell.angle_gamma   90.00
#
_symmetry.space_group_name_H-M   'P 1'
#
loop_
_entity.id
_entity.type
_entity.pdbx_description
1 polymer ?
#
loop_
_entity_poly.entity_id
_entity_poly.type
_entity_poly.pdbx_seq_one_letter_code
_entity_poly.pdbx_strand_id
1 'polypeptide(L)'
;MASGTAAMENAAWIDCEKIDQLLHQHIRVLVSVDGSDQSSCAFEWVLHGFTQSDRETDLLIVHYYDDTKEYLPPKWRRNAIQADAEAKCTSYLVSKRYAISVRQRSPGVKIGVLLCQDIKDQGTSFCVMGFAGRKGKDRHIIGSNVLEVMQRGKCSCVVFKEADPSKLPLKRPAKFVVSTGLNPAATKAFIDALRLSRPGDHIHVVYIRPYLEPHSKESRVTQAIRHKYDSIFEGMQDAAAWPSGKMVKFKDRIVKLVFAPQGINEGIAQALVRYANNFEADFVMVGTNVLRVEKGKPPLGSVSLQIVMEFPGNCVVSSFNPDTDAAVTAK
;
A
#
# COMPACT_ATOMS: atom_id res chain seq x y z
N MET A 1 -1.87 -5.69 39.17
CA MET A 1 -1.62 -6.28 37.83
C MET A 1 -2.70 -5.99 36.77
N ALA A 2 -3.84 -5.36 37.10
CA ALA A 2 -4.87 -5.00 36.11
C ALA A 2 -4.60 -3.70 35.32
N SER A 3 -3.65 -2.85 35.75
CA SER A 3 -3.39 -1.55 35.10
C SER A 3 -2.58 -1.63 33.80
N GLY A 4 -1.88 -2.74 33.53
CA GLY A 4 -1.06 -2.88 32.32
C GLY A 4 -1.87 -3.22 31.05
N THR A 5 -3.05 -3.82 31.20
CA THR A 5 -3.85 -4.33 30.08
C THR A 5 -4.59 -3.22 29.36
N ALA A 6 -5.22 -2.29 30.09
CA ALA A 6 -5.90 -1.13 29.51
C ALA A 6 -4.93 -0.19 28.74
N ALA A 7 -3.70 -0.05 29.21
CA ALA A 7 -2.68 0.75 28.54
C ALA A 7 -2.22 0.14 27.20
N MET A 8 -2.10 -1.19 27.14
CA MET A 8 -1.80 -1.89 25.87
C MET A 8 -2.96 -1.84 24.90
N GLU A 9 -4.20 -1.93 25.40
CA GLU A 9 -5.39 -1.81 24.56
C GLU A 9 -5.43 -0.45 23.89
N ASN A 10 -5.25 0.67 24.61
CA ASN A 10 -5.35 2.01 24.01
C ASN A 10 -4.22 2.34 23.00
N ALA A 11 -3.02 1.79 23.16
CA ALA A 11 -1.89 2.08 22.26
C ALA A 11 -2.01 1.43 20.85
N ALA A 12 -2.92 0.47 20.69
CA ALA A 12 -3.11 -0.28 19.44
C ALA A 12 -4.15 0.32 18.47
N TRP A 13 -4.82 1.40 18.87
CA TRP A 13 -5.93 1.99 18.14
C TRP A 13 -5.52 3.27 17.41
N ILE A 14 -6.09 3.41 16.21
CA ILE A 14 -6.23 4.71 15.57
C ILE A 14 -7.64 5.15 15.94
N ASP A 15 -7.77 6.34 16.52
CA ASP A 15 -9.07 6.92 16.86
C ASP A 15 -10.00 6.98 15.63
N CYS A 16 -11.31 6.80 15.83
CA CYS A 16 -12.31 6.88 14.78
C CYS A 16 -12.25 8.21 14.01
N GLU A 17 -12.05 9.34 14.71
CA GLU A 17 -11.90 10.66 14.10
C GLU A 17 -10.67 10.70 13.18
N LYS A 18 -9.57 10.08 13.62
CA LYS A 18 -8.33 10.01 12.86
C LYS A 18 -8.46 9.10 11.64
N ILE A 19 -9.21 7.99 11.76
CA ILE A 19 -9.58 7.14 10.62
C ILE A 19 -10.34 7.99 9.59
N ASP A 20 -11.31 8.79 10.02
CA ASP A 20 -12.06 9.66 9.13
C ASP A 20 -11.16 10.68 8.44
N GLN A 21 -10.29 11.36 9.18
CA GLN A 21 -9.33 12.31 8.60
C GLN A 21 -8.49 11.66 7.51
N LEU A 22 -7.94 10.47 7.77
CA LEU A 22 -7.14 9.73 6.79
C LEU A 22 -7.93 9.32 5.54
N LEU A 23 -9.22 9.00 5.69
CA LEU A 23 -10.10 8.59 4.59
C LEU A 23 -10.62 9.75 3.73
N HIS A 24 -10.48 10.99 4.19
CA HIS A 24 -10.89 12.21 3.48
C HIS A 24 -9.73 13.09 3.03
N GLN A 25 -8.51 12.71 3.42
CA GLN A 25 -7.34 13.41 2.94
C GLN A 25 -7.22 13.24 1.42
N HIS A 26 -7.07 14.37 0.73
CA HIS A 26 -6.76 14.43 -0.70
C HIS A 26 -5.61 13.48 -1.04
N ILE A 27 -5.77 12.66 -2.08
CA ILE A 27 -4.82 11.61 -2.40
C ILE A 27 -3.81 12.14 -3.41
N ARG A 28 -2.52 12.12 -3.04
CA ARG A 28 -1.43 12.41 -3.98
C ARG A 28 -0.70 11.12 -4.30
N VAL A 29 -0.72 10.72 -5.56
CA VAL A 29 -0.08 9.50 -6.05
C VAL A 29 1.15 9.87 -6.85
N LEU A 30 2.30 9.32 -6.48
CA LEU A 30 3.52 9.37 -7.28
C LEU A 30 3.70 8.03 -7.96
N VAL A 31 3.80 8.00 -9.29
CA VAL A 31 4.12 6.78 -10.05
C VAL A 31 5.51 6.91 -10.65
N SER A 32 6.41 6.00 -10.27
CA SER A 32 7.74 5.94 -10.87
C SER A 32 7.73 5.03 -12.09
N VAL A 33 8.03 5.59 -13.26
CA VAL A 33 8.08 4.86 -14.53
C VAL A 33 9.51 4.73 -15.03
N ASP A 34 9.90 3.53 -15.45
CA ASP A 34 11.25 3.25 -15.96
C ASP A 34 11.24 2.51 -17.31
N GLY A 35 10.05 2.29 -17.88
CA GLY A 35 9.82 1.57 -19.12
C GLY A 35 9.80 0.04 -18.98
N SER A 36 9.98 -0.51 -17.78
CA SER A 36 9.72 -1.93 -17.53
C SER A 36 8.23 -2.25 -17.61
N ASP A 37 7.91 -3.51 -17.87
CA ASP A 37 6.53 -3.97 -18.01
C ASP A 37 5.75 -3.81 -16.69
N GLN A 38 6.41 -4.04 -15.55
CA GLN A 38 5.82 -3.85 -14.21
C GLN A 38 5.53 -2.38 -13.90
N SER A 39 6.44 -1.46 -14.23
CA SER A 39 6.18 -0.03 -14.03
C SER A 39 5.11 0.48 -14.99
N SER A 40 4.98 -0.13 -16.18
CA SER A 40 3.89 0.17 -17.12
C SER A 40 2.54 -0.32 -16.59
N CYS A 41 2.46 -1.56 -16.09
CA CYS A 41 1.25 -2.09 -15.44
C CYS A 41 0.84 -1.27 -14.20
N ALA A 42 1.82 -0.86 -13.39
CA ALA A 42 1.59 0.02 -12.26
C ALA A 42 0.96 1.35 -12.70
N PHE A 43 1.51 1.97 -13.74
CA PHE A 43 0.99 3.21 -14.29
C PHE A 43 -0.43 3.04 -14.86
N GLU A 44 -0.68 1.96 -15.61
CA GLU A 44 -2.01 1.65 -16.14
C GLU A 44 -3.04 1.42 -15.05
N TRP A 45 -2.70 0.69 -13.98
CA TRP A 45 -3.61 0.48 -12.86
C TRP A 45 -3.99 1.81 -12.17
N VAL A 46 -3.00 2.69 -11.95
CA VAL A 46 -3.26 4.02 -11.36
C VAL A 46 -4.12 4.88 -12.29
N LEU A 47 -3.79 4.91 -13.59
CA LEU A 47 -4.44 5.79 -14.55
C LEU A 47 -5.86 5.36 -14.90
N HIS A 48 -6.08 4.07 -15.17
CA HIS A 48 -7.39 3.56 -15.61
C HIS A 48 -8.27 3.08 -14.46
N GLY A 49 -7.65 2.56 -13.41
CA GLY A 49 -8.37 2.05 -12.25
C GLY A 49 -8.59 3.14 -11.21
N PHE A 50 -7.49 3.55 -10.57
CA PHE A 50 -7.57 4.30 -9.32
C PHE A 50 -8.03 5.75 -9.51
N THR A 51 -7.34 6.51 -10.35
CA THR A 51 -7.62 7.96 -10.57
C THR A 51 -8.95 8.23 -11.29
N GLN A 52 -9.52 7.22 -11.97
CA GLN A 52 -10.86 7.30 -12.55
C GLN A 52 -11.95 7.13 -11.49
N SER A 53 -11.72 6.28 -10.49
CA SER A 53 -12.67 6.04 -9.41
C SER A 53 -12.71 7.12 -8.34
N ASP A 54 -11.62 7.88 -8.17
CA ASP A 54 -11.52 8.94 -7.20
C ASP A 54 -11.12 10.26 -7.89
N ARG A 55 -12.04 11.24 -7.88
CA ARG A 55 -11.83 12.56 -8.50
C ARG A 55 -10.93 13.48 -7.68
N GLU A 56 -10.73 13.19 -6.40
CA GLU A 56 -9.87 13.94 -5.47
C GLU A 56 -8.46 13.33 -5.38
N THR A 57 -8.08 12.57 -6.41
CA THR A 57 -6.72 12.06 -6.57
C THR A 57 -5.95 12.87 -7.61
N ASP A 58 -4.76 13.34 -7.24
CA ASP A 58 -3.76 13.92 -8.15
C ASP A 58 -2.65 12.91 -8.44
N LEU A 59 -2.16 12.93 -9.68
CA LEU A 59 -1.16 12.00 -10.19
C LEU A 59 0.13 12.71 -10.60
N LEU A 60 1.25 12.39 -9.96
CA LEU A 60 2.58 12.80 -10.39
C LEU A 60 3.32 11.60 -11.01
N ILE A 61 3.66 11.69 -12.29
CA ILE A 61 4.50 10.71 -12.97
C ILE A 61 5.96 11.16 -12.89
N VAL A 62 6.85 10.31 -12.39
CA VAL A 62 8.28 10.62 -12.26
C VAL A 62 9.13 9.63 -13.04
N HIS A 63 9.98 10.15 -13.92
CA HIS A 63 11.01 9.40 -14.62
C HIS A 63 12.39 10.00 -14.40
N TYR A 64 13.32 9.20 -13.87
CA TYR A 64 14.73 9.57 -13.79
C TYR A 64 15.53 8.94 -14.94
N TYR A 65 16.17 9.79 -15.75
CA TYR A 65 16.97 9.36 -16.90
C TYR A 65 18.47 9.63 -16.71
N ASP A 66 19.26 8.99 -17.56
CA ASP A 66 20.72 9.10 -17.59
C ASP A 66 21.15 9.00 -19.06
N ASP A 67 21.45 10.14 -19.67
CA ASP A 67 21.76 10.24 -21.11
C ASP A 67 23.04 9.49 -21.49
N THR A 68 23.90 9.17 -20.53
CA THR A 68 25.11 8.35 -20.77
C THR A 68 24.77 6.90 -21.15
N LYS A 69 23.52 6.46 -20.92
CA LYS A 69 23.05 5.10 -21.22
C LYS A 69 22.48 4.99 -22.64
N GLU A 70 23.33 5.20 -23.63
CA GLU A 70 22.93 5.16 -25.05
C GLU A 70 22.47 3.78 -25.52
N TYR A 71 22.90 2.71 -24.84
CA TYR A 71 22.54 1.31 -25.11
C TYR A 71 21.06 0.97 -24.86
N LEU A 72 20.29 1.88 -24.27
CA LEU A 72 18.90 1.63 -23.96
C LEU A 72 18.05 1.59 -25.25
N PRO A 73 17.18 0.58 -25.41
CA PRO A 73 16.18 0.53 -26.46
C PRO A 73 15.41 1.85 -26.60
N PRO A 74 15.06 2.30 -27.82
CA PRO A 74 14.37 3.57 -28.04
C PRO A 74 13.12 3.78 -27.19
N LYS A 75 12.32 2.73 -26.99
CA LYS A 75 11.11 2.75 -26.14
C LYS A 75 11.37 3.07 -24.66
N TRP A 76 12.63 2.98 -24.21
CA TRP A 76 13.03 3.23 -22.82
C TRP A 76 13.87 4.50 -22.65
N ARG A 77 13.99 5.30 -23.71
CA ARG A 77 14.65 6.61 -23.65
C ARG A 77 13.68 7.66 -23.14
N ARG A 78 14.23 8.75 -22.58
CA ARG A 78 13.44 9.79 -21.89
C ARG A 78 12.28 10.32 -22.74
N ASN A 79 12.52 10.62 -24.02
CA ASN A 79 11.51 11.21 -24.90
C ASN A 79 10.35 10.24 -25.16
N ALA A 80 10.63 8.94 -25.31
CA ALA A 80 9.60 7.93 -25.54
C ALA A 80 8.74 7.71 -24.30
N ILE A 81 9.37 7.62 -23.12
CA ILE A 81 8.64 7.48 -21.84
C ILE A 81 7.80 8.72 -21.55
N GLN A 82 8.34 9.92 -21.81
CA GLN A 82 7.62 11.17 -21.63
C GLN A 82 6.40 11.23 -22.56
N ALA A 83 6.60 10.96 -23.86
CA ALA A 83 5.53 11.01 -24.85
C ALA A 83 4.43 9.96 -24.55
N ASP A 84 4.79 8.74 -24.13
CA ASP A 84 3.81 7.73 -23.72
C ASP A 84 3.01 8.18 -22.50
N ALA A 85 3.69 8.73 -21.47
CA ALA A 85 3.03 9.24 -20.28
C ALA A 85 2.09 10.41 -20.60
N GLU A 86 2.51 11.35 -21.45
CA GLU A 86 1.70 12.50 -21.90
C GLU A 86 0.47 12.04 -22.68
N ALA A 87 0.66 11.16 -23.68
CA ALA A 87 -0.43 10.63 -24.50
C ALA A 87 -1.46 9.87 -23.66
N LYS A 88 -1.00 9.04 -22.71
CA LYS A 88 -1.88 8.35 -21.77
C LYS A 88 -2.60 9.34 -20.86
N CYS A 89 -1.90 10.25 -20.19
CA CYS A 89 -2.56 11.17 -19.25
C CYS A 89 -3.59 12.08 -19.93
N THR A 90 -3.26 12.65 -21.09
CA THR A 90 -4.18 13.51 -21.86
C THR A 90 -5.45 12.79 -22.30
N SER A 91 -5.38 11.47 -22.49
CA SER A 91 -6.54 10.65 -22.89
C SER A 91 -7.50 10.34 -21.74
N TYR A 92 -7.04 10.35 -20.49
CA TYR A 92 -7.82 9.87 -19.33
C TYR A 92 -8.04 10.89 -18.23
N LEU A 93 -7.22 11.95 -18.17
CA LEU A 93 -7.24 12.93 -17.09
C LEU A 93 -7.23 14.36 -17.64
N VAL A 94 -7.93 15.24 -16.94
CA VAL A 94 -7.81 16.68 -17.17
C VAL A 94 -6.43 17.15 -16.69
N SER A 95 -5.84 18.12 -17.39
CA SER A 95 -4.46 18.60 -17.16
C SER A 95 -4.16 19.01 -15.72
N LYS A 96 -5.15 19.52 -14.97
CA LYS A 96 -4.98 19.90 -13.56
C LYS A 96 -4.78 18.72 -12.59
N ARG A 97 -5.13 17.50 -13.01
CA ARG A 97 -5.10 16.28 -12.16
C ARG A 97 -3.82 15.47 -12.33
N TYR A 98 -2.93 15.88 -13.23
CA TYR A 98 -1.66 15.20 -13.39
C TYR A 98 -0.50 16.14 -13.67
N ALA A 99 0.70 15.69 -13.31
CA ALA A 99 1.95 16.33 -13.67
C ALA A 99 2.95 15.25 -14.11
N ILE A 100 3.82 15.58 -15.07
CA ILE A 100 4.86 14.69 -15.57
C ILE A 100 6.20 15.35 -15.27
N SER A 101 7.07 14.63 -14.56
CA SER A 101 8.39 15.10 -14.17
C SER A 101 9.47 14.15 -14.69
N VAL A 102 10.16 14.58 -15.73
CA VAL A 102 11.26 13.85 -16.35
C VAL A 102 12.56 14.54 -15.98
N ARG A 103 13.36 13.92 -15.12
CA ARG A 103 14.54 14.54 -14.51
C ARG A 103 15.82 13.78 -14.82
N GLN A 104 16.88 14.50 -15.08
CA GLN A 104 18.20 13.91 -15.21
C GLN A 104 18.66 13.46 -13.82
N ARG A 105 19.20 12.25 -13.72
CA ARG A 105 19.79 11.74 -12.48
C ARG A 105 21.06 12.54 -12.16
N SER A 106 21.13 13.12 -10.96
CA SER A 106 22.34 13.74 -10.45
C SER A 106 23.48 12.70 -10.30
N PRO A 107 24.70 12.98 -10.78
CA PRO A 107 25.84 12.07 -10.63
C PRO A 107 26.05 11.65 -9.17
N GLY A 108 26.34 10.38 -8.94
CA GLY A 108 26.59 9.82 -7.60
C GLY A 108 25.35 9.60 -6.71
N VAL A 109 24.20 10.20 -7.01
CA VAL A 109 22.98 10.05 -6.21
C VAL A 109 22.18 8.83 -6.67
N LYS A 110 21.66 8.03 -5.73
CA LYS A 110 20.76 6.90 -6.04
C LYS A 110 19.36 7.40 -6.38
N ILE A 111 18.70 6.79 -7.37
CA ILE A 111 17.34 7.20 -7.79
C ILE A 111 16.34 7.05 -6.63
N GLY A 112 16.42 5.99 -5.84
CA GLY A 112 15.57 5.83 -4.65
C GLY A 112 15.64 7.01 -3.67
N VAL A 113 16.81 7.65 -3.51
CA VAL A 113 16.96 8.84 -2.64
C VAL A 113 16.25 10.04 -3.25
N LEU A 114 16.38 10.24 -4.56
CA LEU A 114 15.67 11.31 -5.28
C LEU A 114 14.14 11.11 -5.22
N LEU A 115 13.67 9.86 -5.34
CA LEU A 115 12.25 9.52 -5.17
C LEU A 115 11.75 9.81 -3.75
N CYS A 116 12.51 9.47 -2.70
CA CYS A 116 12.16 9.83 -1.33
C CYS A 116 12.05 11.35 -1.14
N GLN A 117 12.92 12.12 -1.80
CA GLN A 117 12.85 13.57 -1.80
C GLN A 117 11.56 14.07 -2.49
N ASP A 118 11.23 13.55 -3.67
CA ASP A 118 9.97 13.88 -4.36
C ASP A 118 8.74 13.54 -3.52
N ILE A 119 8.72 12.37 -2.89
CA ILE A 119 7.62 11.93 -2.03
C ILE A 119 7.39 12.94 -0.90
N LYS A 120 8.46 13.40 -0.26
CA LYS A 120 8.42 14.41 0.79
C LYS A 120 7.95 15.77 0.27
N ASP A 121 8.57 16.27 -0.79
CA ASP A 121 8.30 17.62 -1.33
C ASP A 121 6.87 17.75 -1.85
N GLN A 122 6.30 16.67 -2.37
CA GLN A 122 4.96 16.64 -2.93
C GLN A 122 3.89 16.25 -1.90
N GLY A 123 4.26 15.82 -0.70
CA GLY A 123 3.32 15.29 0.29
C GLY A 123 2.58 14.05 -0.23
N THR A 124 3.30 13.15 -0.89
CA THR A 124 2.74 11.97 -1.56
C THR A 124 2.12 11.00 -0.56
N SER A 125 0.88 10.57 -0.80
CA SER A 125 0.18 9.55 0.00
C SER A 125 0.59 8.13 -0.40
N PHE A 126 0.68 7.89 -1.71
CA PHE A 126 1.04 6.60 -2.29
C PHE A 126 2.15 6.75 -3.33
N CYS A 127 3.25 6.01 -3.17
CA CYS A 127 4.27 5.85 -4.20
C CYS A 127 4.10 4.48 -4.87
N VAL A 128 3.83 4.47 -6.17
CA VAL A 128 3.58 3.26 -6.95
C VAL A 128 4.77 2.97 -7.85
N MET A 129 5.28 1.75 -7.78
CA MET A 129 6.51 1.33 -8.47
C MET A 129 6.40 -0.11 -8.97
N GLY A 130 7.13 -0.44 -10.04
CA GLY A 130 7.39 -1.83 -10.42
C GLY A 130 8.35 -2.51 -9.44
N PHE A 131 8.13 -3.79 -9.12
CA PHE A 131 8.92 -4.59 -8.17
C PHE A 131 10.39 -4.68 -8.57
N ALA A 132 10.63 -4.86 -9.86
CA ALA A 132 11.96 -4.85 -10.45
C ALA A 132 12.03 -3.76 -11.52
N GLY A 133 13.24 -3.23 -11.73
CA GLY A 133 13.50 -2.40 -12.90
C GLY A 133 13.88 -3.26 -14.10
N ARG A 134 14.16 -2.62 -15.23
CA ARG A 134 14.55 -3.25 -16.52
C ARG A 134 15.64 -4.34 -16.46
N LYS A 135 16.51 -4.32 -15.44
CA LYS A 135 17.61 -5.31 -15.28
C LYS A 135 17.21 -6.57 -14.51
N GLY A 136 16.08 -6.56 -13.80
CA GLY A 136 15.65 -7.70 -13.01
C GLY A 136 15.03 -8.77 -13.89
N LYS A 137 15.80 -9.82 -14.21
CA LYS A 137 15.24 -11.06 -14.77
C LYS A 137 14.73 -12.01 -13.69
N ASP A 138 15.30 -11.90 -12.50
CA ASP A 138 14.95 -12.73 -11.36
C ASP A 138 13.75 -12.13 -10.62
N ARG A 139 12.68 -12.92 -10.49
CA ARG A 139 11.47 -12.57 -9.74
C ARG A 139 11.73 -12.46 -8.23
N HIS A 140 12.89 -12.93 -7.76
CA HIS A 140 13.29 -12.90 -6.36
C HIS A 140 14.20 -11.73 -6.00
N ILE A 141 14.47 -10.79 -6.91
CA ILE A 141 15.31 -9.62 -6.60
C ILE A 141 14.46 -8.36 -6.65
N ILE A 142 14.22 -7.78 -5.47
CA ILE A 142 13.56 -6.48 -5.35
C ILE A 142 14.47 -5.36 -5.87
N GLY A 143 13.90 -4.43 -6.63
CA GLY A 143 14.60 -3.24 -7.09
C GLY A 143 15.13 -2.41 -5.92
N SER A 144 16.40 -2.00 -5.98
CA SER A 144 17.03 -1.20 -4.92
C SER A 144 16.30 0.13 -4.66
N ASN A 145 15.71 0.73 -5.69
CA ASN A 145 14.90 1.95 -5.55
C ASN A 145 13.60 1.68 -4.78
N VAL A 146 12.95 0.54 -5.01
CA VAL A 146 11.73 0.12 -4.30
C VAL A 146 12.05 -0.08 -2.82
N LEU A 147 13.15 -0.78 -2.54
CA LEU A 147 13.61 -0.99 -1.17
C LEU A 147 13.90 0.35 -0.46
N GLU A 148 14.61 1.27 -1.12
CA GLU A 148 14.88 2.60 -0.57
C GLU A 148 13.59 3.37 -0.24
N VAL A 149 12.61 3.36 -1.13
CA VAL A 149 11.31 4.04 -0.93
C VAL A 149 10.50 3.39 0.19
N MET A 150 10.39 2.06 0.23
CA MET A 150 9.71 1.37 1.34
C MET A 150 10.35 1.67 2.70
N GLN A 151 11.65 1.92 2.71
CA GLN A 151 12.40 2.18 3.93
C GLN A 151 12.36 3.64 4.39
N ARG A 152 12.35 4.59 3.45
CA ARG A 152 12.57 6.02 3.74
C ARG A 152 11.55 6.99 3.17
N GLY A 153 10.67 6.55 2.28
CA GLY A 153 9.73 7.42 1.57
C GLY A 153 8.75 8.15 2.48
N LYS A 154 8.44 7.63 3.68
CA LYS A 154 7.40 8.17 4.57
C LYS A 154 6.00 8.27 3.92
N CYS A 155 5.74 7.47 2.88
CA CYS A 155 4.43 7.27 2.28
C CYS A 155 4.11 5.77 2.21
N SER A 156 2.90 5.41 1.81
CA SER A 156 2.59 4.00 1.52
C SER A 156 3.15 3.64 0.15
N CYS A 157 3.79 2.47 0.02
CA CYS A 157 4.42 2.03 -1.22
C CYS A 157 3.62 0.89 -1.84
N VAL A 158 3.14 1.09 -3.07
CA VAL A 158 2.44 0.07 -3.86
C VAL A 158 3.43 -0.52 -4.86
N VAL A 159 3.70 -1.82 -4.72
CA VAL A 159 4.71 -2.55 -5.46
C VAL A 159 4.05 -3.52 -6.42
N PHE A 160 4.21 -3.27 -7.71
CA PHE A 160 3.64 -4.07 -8.78
C PHE A 160 4.59 -5.18 -9.21
N LYS A 161 4.15 -6.44 -9.08
CA LYS A 161 4.86 -7.60 -9.62
C LYS A 161 4.29 -8.06 -10.95
N GLU A 162 3.00 -7.78 -11.18
CA GLU A 162 2.33 -8.12 -12.42
C GLU A 162 2.94 -7.31 -13.59
N ALA A 163 3.23 -8.01 -14.67
CA ALA A 163 3.79 -7.48 -15.91
C ALA A 163 2.81 -7.58 -17.08
N ASP A 164 1.70 -8.32 -16.89
CA ASP A 164 0.64 -8.50 -17.87
C ASP A 164 -0.58 -7.62 -17.50
N PRO A 165 -0.87 -6.58 -18.30
CA PRO A 165 -2.01 -5.70 -18.08
C PRO A 165 -3.36 -6.41 -18.00
N SER A 166 -3.52 -7.56 -18.66
CA SER A 166 -4.79 -8.30 -18.69
C SER A 166 -5.17 -8.89 -17.34
N LYS A 167 -4.19 -9.08 -16.45
CA LYS A 167 -4.42 -9.61 -15.09
C LYS A 167 -4.77 -8.52 -14.09
N LEU A 168 -4.58 -7.25 -14.43
CA LEU A 168 -4.96 -6.14 -13.58
C LEU A 168 -6.48 -6.17 -13.34
N PRO A 169 -6.95 -5.90 -12.10
CA PRO A 169 -8.37 -5.90 -11.77
C PRO A 169 -9.08 -4.63 -12.27
N LEU A 170 -8.89 -4.23 -13.53
CA LEU A 170 -9.49 -3.00 -14.07
C LEU A 170 -10.99 -3.17 -14.33
N LYS A 171 -11.40 -4.33 -14.84
CA LYS A 171 -12.77 -4.66 -15.29
C LYS A 171 -13.52 -5.63 -14.36
N ARG A 172 -12.96 -5.92 -13.19
CA ARG A 172 -13.56 -6.80 -12.18
C ARG A 172 -13.29 -6.24 -10.78
N PRO A 173 -14.05 -6.66 -9.76
CA PRO A 173 -13.70 -6.40 -8.38
C PRO A 173 -12.27 -6.86 -8.06
N ALA A 174 -11.52 -5.99 -7.40
CA ALA A 174 -10.20 -6.30 -6.86
C ALA A 174 -10.34 -7.06 -5.53
N LYS A 175 -9.41 -7.97 -5.28
CA LYS A 175 -9.32 -8.77 -4.05
C LYS A 175 -8.10 -8.33 -3.23
N PHE A 176 -8.34 -7.78 -2.05
CA PHE A 176 -7.32 -7.33 -1.11
C PHE A 176 -7.22 -8.29 0.06
N VAL A 177 -5.98 -8.60 0.47
CA VAL A 177 -5.67 -9.28 1.73
C VAL A 177 -4.86 -8.33 2.59
N VAL A 178 -5.38 -7.97 3.77
CA VAL A 178 -4.74 -7.05 4.70
C VAL A 178 -4.23 -7.81 5.90
N SER A 179 -2.91 -7.87 6.10
CA SER A 179 -2.32 -8.43 7.32
C SER A 179 -2.67 -7.55 8.51
N THR A 180 -3.30 -8.13 9.54
CA THR A 180 -3.68 -7.38 10.74
C THR A 180 -3.00 -7.84 12.03
N GLY A 181 -3.08 -6.97 13.05
CA GLY A 181 -2.65 -7.19 14.42
C GLY A 181 -3.06 -6.01 15.32
N LEU A 182 -2.72 -6.09 16.61
CA LEU A 182 -2.96 -5.00 17.58
C LEU A 182 -1.87 -3.92 17.50
N ASN A 183 -1.78 -3.24 16.35
CA ASN A 183 -0.91 -2.08 16.20
C ASN A 183 -1.49 -1.07 15.19
N PRO A 184 -1.13 0.23 15.29
CA PRO A 184 -1.63 1.25 14.38
C PRO A 184 -1.25 1.04 12.90
N ALA A 185 -0.07 0.47 12.62
CA ALA A 185 0.37 0.24 11.25
C ALA A 185 -0.53 -0.79 10.52
N ALA A 186 -1.01 -1.80 11.23
CA ALA A 186 -2.01 -2.74 10.69
C ALA A 186 -3.35 -2.04 10.39
N THR A 187 -3.81 -1.14 11.26
CA THR A 187 -5.01 -0.32 10.97
C THR A 187 -4.78 0.56 9.75
N LYS A 188 -3.62 1.20 9.64
CA LYS A 188 -3.25 2.02 8.48
C LYS A 188 -3.28 1.21 7.18
N ALA A 189 -2.81 -0.03 7.19
CA ALA A 189 -2.90 -0.92 6.04
C ALA A 189 -4.36 -1.20 5.61
N PHE A 190 -5.26 -1.36 6.57
CA PHE A 190 -6.69 -1.48 6.28
C PHE A 190 -7.30 -0.18 5.72
N ILE A 191 -6.96 0.97 6.29
CA ILE A 191 -7.40 2.28 5.79
C ILE A 191 -6.91 2.50 4.35
N ASP A 192 -5.65 2.15 4.06
CA ASP A 192 -5.12 2.22 2.71
C ASP A 192 -5.85 1.27 1.76
N ALA A 193 -6.27 0.09 2.23
CA ALA A 193 -7.09 -0.83 1.44
C ALA A 193 -8.41 -0.16 1.05
N LEU A 194 -9.08 0.47 2.01
CA LEU A 194 -10.30 1.22 1.75
C LEU A 194 -10.08 2.35 0.74
N ARG A 195 -9.01 3.14 0.90
CA ARG A 195 -8.67 4.25 0.00
C ARG A 195 -8.34 3.79 -1.42
N LEU A 196 -7.68 2.64 -1.57
CA LEU A 196 -7.33 2.09 -2.89
C LEU A 196 -8.47 1.25 -3.51
N SER A 197 -9.51 0.92 -2.74
CA SER A 197 -10.64 0.09 -3.17
C SER A 197 -11.77 0.88 -3.84
N ARG A 198 -12.43 0.22 -4.76
CA ARG A 198 -13.63 0.69 -5.46
C ARG A 198 -14.89 -0.02 -4.93
N PRO A 199 -16.08 0.51 -5.25
CA PRO A 199 -17.34 -0.20 -5.06
C PRO A 199 -17.28 -1.65 -5.57
N GLY A 200 -17.72 -2.61 -4.76
CA GLY A 200 -17.74 -4.03 -5.09
C GLY A 200 -16.45 -4.79 -4.81
N ASP A 201 -15.33 -4.12 -4.51
CA ASP A 201 -14.06 -4.80 -4.19
C ASP A 201 -14.16 -5.61 -2.88
N HIS A 202 -13.33 -6.65 -2.77
CA HIS A 202 -13.30 -7.57 -1.64
C HIS A 202 -12.07 -7.29 -0.77
N ILE A 203 -12.26 -7.10 0.54
CA ILE A 203 -11.17 -6.84 1.49
C ILE A 203 -11.23 -7.89 2.61
N HIS A 204 -10.28 -8.81 2.60
CA HIS A 204 -10.08 -9.77 3.68
C HIS A 204 -9.04 -9.24 4.66
N VAL A 205 -9.47 -8.87 5.86
CA VAL A 205 -8.60 -8.50 6.98
C VAL A 205 -8.17 -9.79 7.67
N VAL A 206 -6.91 -10.18 7.52
CA VAL A 206 -6.41 -11.49 7.93
C VAL A 206 -5.50 -11.39 9.14
N TYR A 207 -5.91 -12.04 10.23
CA TYR A 207 -5.04 -12.33 11.36
C TYR A 207 -4.54 -13.76 11.25
N ILE A 208 -3.21 -13.94 11.27
CA ILE A 208 -2.59 -15.27 11.33
C ILE A 208 -2.61 -15.73 12.77
N ARG A 209 -3.44 -16.74 13.06
CA ARG A 209 -3.59 -17.32 14.39
C ARG A 209 -2.43 -18.26 14.68
N PRO A 210 -1.66 -18.06 15.76
CA PRO A 210 -0.55 -18.93 16.11
C PRO A 210 -0.97 -20.40 16.27
N TYR A 211 -0.14 -21.34 15.85
CA TYR A 211 -0.46 -22.77 15.92
C TYR A 211 -0.69 -23.27 17.37
N LEU A 212 -0.11 -22.59 18.36
CA LEU A 212 -0.26 -22.89 19.78
C LEU A 212 -1.59 -22.40 20.36
N GLU A 213 -2.32 -21.55 19.65
CA GLU A 213 -3.62 -21.07 20.10
C GLU A 213 -4.69 -22.16 19.87
N PRO A 214 -5.32 -22.70 20.94
CA PRO A 214 -6.27 -23.80 20.80
C PRO A 214 -7.50 -23.37 20.00
N HIS A 215 -7.98 -24.25 19.11
CA HIS A 215 -9.17 -23.97 18.29
C HIS A 215 -10.45 -23.76 19.11
N SER A 216 -10.53 -24.34 20.31
CA SER A 216 -11.71 -24.27 21.18
C SER A 216 -11.83 -22.97 21.95
N LYS A 217 -10.78 -22.15 22.04
CA LYS A 217 -10.79 -20.93 22.86
C LYS A 217 -9.95 -19.83 22.23
N GLU A 218 -10.61 -18.74 21.84
CA GLU A 218 -9.94 -17.55 21.36
C GLU A 218 -9.02 -16.97 22.43
N SER A 219 -7.79 -16.62 22.04
CA SER A 219 -6.90 -15.85 22.89
C SER A 219 -7.46 -14.45 23.13
N ARG A 220 -7.02 -13.78 24.20
CA ARG A 220 -7.37 -12.36 24.45
C ARG A 220 -6.99 -11.47 23.26
N VAL A 221 -5.90 -11.78 22.57
CA VAL A 221 -5.46 -11.05 21.38
C VAL A 221 -6.44 -11.23 20.23
N THR A 222 -6.87 -12.47 19.96
CA THR A 222 -7.88 -12.80 18.95
C THR A 222 -9.20 -12.06 19.23
N GLN A 223 -9.67 -12.07 20.48
CA GLN A 223 -10.87 -11.35 20.92
C GLN A 223 -10.74 -9.83 20.72
N ALA A 224 -9.60 -9.25 21.11
CA ALA A 224 -9.36 -7.82 20.95
C ALA A 224 -9.31 -7.40 19.47
N ILE A 225 -8.73 -8.22 18.59
CA ILE A 225 -8.71 -7.97 17.14
C ILE A 225 -10.13 -8.05 16.57
N ARG A 226 -10.91 -9.06 16.99
CA ARG A 226 -12.32 -9.22 16.61
C ARG A 226 -13.11 -7.97 16.97
N HIS A 227 -13.11 -7.61 18.25
CA HIS A 227 -13.79 -6.43 18.75
C HIS A 227 -13.39 -5.16 17.96
N LYS A 228 -12.09 -4.97 17.72
CA LYS A 228 -11.57 -3.83 16.96
C LYS A 228 -12.17 -3.71 15.56
N TYR A 229 -12.19 -4.79 14.80
CA TYR A 229 -12.68 -4.74 13.42
C TYR A 229 -14.19 -4.83 13.32
N ASP A 230 -14.87 -5.51 14.23
CA ASP A 230 -16.33 -5.53 14.30
C ASP A 230 -16.85 -4.09 14.49
N SER A 231 -16.28 -3.32 15.42
CA SER A 231 -16.65 -1.90 15.61
C SER A 231 -16.41 -1.04 14.35
N ILE A 232 -15.31 -1.27 13.63
CA ILE A 232 -15.02 -0.54 12.38
C ILE A 232 -16.02 -0.93 11.28
N PHE A 233 -16.37 -2.22 11.17
CA PHE A 233 -17.28 -2.71 10.15
C PHE A 233 -18.72 -2.29 10.41
N GLU A 234 -19.14 -2.25 11.67
CA GLU A 234 -20.43 -1.67 12.08
C GLU A 234 -20.53 -0.21 11.61
N GLY A 235 -19.49 0.60 11.83
CA GLY A 235 -19.43 1.98 11.34
C GLY A 235 -19.48 2.12 9.81
N MET A 236 -19.08 1.08 9.06
CA MET A 236 -19.24 1.06 7.60
C MET A 236 -20.68 0.80 7.15
N GLN A 237 -21.46 0.07 7.95
CA GLN A 237 -22.83 -0.33 7.62
C GLN A 237 -23.86 0.69 8.12
N ASP A 238 -23.61 1.31 9.27
CA ASP A 238 -24.54 2.24 9.91
C ASP A 238 -23.90 3.61 10.14
N ALA A 239 -24.51 4.66 9.56
CA ALA A 239 -24.06 6.04 9.73
C ALA A 239 -24.16 6.50 11.19
N ALA A 240 -25.12 5.96 11.96
CA ALA A 240 -25.30 6.31 13.36
C ALA A 240 -24.25 5.64 14.26
N ALA A 241 -23.66 4.52 13.83
CA ALA A 241 -22.64 3.81 14.57
C ALA A 241 -21.25 4.47 14.48
N TRP A 242 -21.06 5.43 13.56
CA TRP A 242 -19.78 6.11 13.38
C TRP A 242 -19.91 7.63 13.54
N PRO A 243 -19.12 8.30 14.39
CA PRO A 243 -19.34 9.70 14.77
C PRO A 243 -19.49 10.69 13.61
N SER A 244 -18.80 10.47 12.50
CA SER A 244 -18.88 11.35 11.33
C SER A 244 -19.88 10.90 10.25
N GLY A 245 -20.40 9.67 10.34
CA GLY A 245 -21.18 9.01 9.28
C GLY A 245 -20.41 8.76 7.97
N LYS A 246 -19.12 9.14 7.87
CA LYS A 246 -18.39 9.12 6.60
C LYS A 246 -17.91 7.75 6.18
N MET A 247 -17.80 6.79 7.09
CA MET A 247 -17.45 5.39 6.80
C MET A 247 -18.48 4.70 5.89
N VAL A 248 -19.73 5.17 5.90
CA VAL A 248 -20.82 4.64 5.07
C VAL A 248 -20.56 4.78 3.58
N LYS A 249 -19.67 5.70 3.16
CA LYS A 249 -19.24 5.77 1.76
C LYS A 249 -18.55 4.50 1.29
N PHE A 250 -18.09 3.64 2.21
CA PHE A 250 -17.44 2.35 1.96
C PHE A 250 -18.35 1.12 2.12
N LYS A 251 -19.67 1.30 2.31
CA LYS A 251 -20.62 0.19 2.56
C LYS A 251 -20.73 -0.84 1.44
N ASP A 252 -20.38 -0.45 0.22
CA ASP A 252 -20.43 -1.25 -1.01
C ASP A 252 -19.15 -2.09 -1.21
N ARG A 253 -18.21 -2.06 -0.27
CA ARG A 253 -17.05 -2.96 -0.23
C ARG A 253 -17.41 -4.21 0.57
N ILE A 254 -16.95 -5.37 0.10
CA ILE A 254 -17.16 -6.64 0.82
C ILE A 254 -15.98 -6.83 1.77
N VAL A 255 -16.16 -6.46 3.04
CA VAL A 255 -15.11 -6.56 4.06
C VAL A 255 -15.37 -7.74 4.99
N LYS A 256 -14.33 -8.55 5.25
CA LYS A 256 -14.40 -9.71 6.17
C LYS A 256 -13.17 -9.79 7.05
N LEU A 257 -13.37 -10.05 8.33
CA LEU A 257 -12.30 -10.44 9.25
C LEU A 257 -12.11 -11.96 9.19
N VAL A 258 -10.87 -12.40 8.98
CA VAL A 258 -10.50 -13.80 8.81
C VAL A 258 -9.36 -14.17 9.74
N PHE A 259 -9.55 -15.28 10.46
CA PHE A 259 -8.56 -15.84 11.37
C PHE A 259 -7.93 -17.08 10.73
N ALA A 260 -6.91 -16.88 9.90
CA ALA A 260 -6.25 -17.96 9.18
C ALA A 260 -5.27 -18.72 10.09
N PRO A 261 -5.30 -20.06 10.12
CA PRO A 261 -4.40 -20.83 10.97
C PRO A 261 -2.96 -20.81 10.44
N GLN A 262 -1.99 -20.69 11.34
CA GLN A 262 -0.58 -20.93 11.09
C GLN A 262 -0.27 -22.43 11.18
N GLY A 263 0.39 -23.00 10.17
CA GLY A 263 0.87 -24.38 10.19
C GLY A 263 2.05 -24.58 11.14
N ILE A 264 2.31 -25.84 11.51
CA ILE A 264 3.53 -26.21 12.25
C ILE A 264 4.74 -25.90 11.38
N ASN A 265 5.73 -25.19 11.94
CA ASN A 265 6.93 -24.69 11.25
C ASN A 265 6.67 -23.69 10.10
N GLU A 266 5.44 -23.19 9.96
CA GLU A 266 5.10 -22.15 8.98
C GLU A 266 5.30 -20.77 9.60
N GLY A 267 6.03 -19.86 8.94
CA GLY A 267 6.13 -18.47 9.37
C GLY A 267 4.84 -17.68 9.14
N ILE A 268 4.65 -16.56 9.84
CA ILE A 268 3.48 -15.67 9.65
C ILE A 268 3.37 -15.19 8.20
N ALA A 269 4.49 -14.81 7.59
CA ALA A 269 4.54 -14.38 6.19
C ALA A 269 4.06 -15.49 5.25
N GLN A 270 4.56 -16.72 5.43
CA GLN A 270 4.19 -17.89 4.62
C GLN A 270 2.71 -18.22 4.75
N ALA A 271 2.17 -18.22 5.98
CA ALA A 271 0.75 -18.46 6.23
C ALA A 271 -0.14 -17.41 5.54
N LEU A 272 0.27 -16.14 5.57
CA LEU A 272 -0.45 -15.07 4.89
C LEU A 272 -0.37 -15.20 3.37
N VAL A 273 0.81 -15.51 2.81
CA VAL A 273 1.01 -15.73 1.38
C VAL A 273 0.18 -16.93 0.90
N ARG A 274 0.16 -18.03 1.66
CA ARG A 274 -0.70 -19.20 1.38
C ARG A 274 -2.18 -18.80 1.35
N TYR A 275 -2.64 -18.05 2.35
CA TYR A 275 -4.02 -17.58 2.37
C TYR A 275 -4.32 -16.68 1.16
N ALA A 276 -3.45 -15.74 0.85
CA ALA A 276 -3.61 -14.81 -0.27
C ALA A 276 -3.66 -15.52 -1.62
N ASN A 277 -2.82 -16.54 -1.82
CA ASN A 277 -2.84 -17.36 -3.03
C ASN A 277 -4.16 -18.15 -3.16
N ASN A 278 -4.62 -18.77 -2.06
CA ASN A 278 -5.89 -19.51 -2.06
C ASN A 278 -7.11 -18.60 -2.32
N PHE A 279 -7.05 -17.35 -1.86
CA PHE A 279 -8.08 -16.35 -2.12
C PHE A 279 -7.94 -15.69 -3.51
N GLU A 280 -6.82 -15.96 -4.20
CA GLU A 280 -6.42 -15.31 -5.46
C GLU A 280 -6.39 -13.79 -5.30
N ALA A 281 -5.74 -13.31 -4.24
CA ALA A 281 -5.63 -11.89 -3.97
C ALA A 281 -4.90 -11.16 -5.12
N ASP A 282 -5.38 -9.97 -5.47
CA ASP A 282 -4.69 -9.06 -6.38
C ASP A 282 -3.60 -8.27 -5.62
N PHE A 283 -3.90 -7.95 -4.36
CA PHE A 283 -3.05 -7.14 -3.48
C PHE A 283 -2.93 -7.79 -2.10
N VAL A 284 -1.70 -7.86 -1.58
CA VAL A 284 -1.43 -8.11 -0.16
C VAL A 284 -0.92 -6.83 0.50
N MET A 285 -1.55 -6.43 1.60
CA MET A 285 -1.27 -5.18 2.30
C MET A 285 -0.70 -5.47 3.69
N VAL A 286 0.38 -4.79 4.03
CA VAL A 286 1.10 -4.95 5.30
C VAL A 286 1.43 -3.60 5.89
N GLY A 287 1.22 -3.46 7.20
CA GLY A 287 1.64 -2.27 7.94
C GLY A 287 3.13 -2.28 8.25
N THR A 288 3.77 -1.12 8.16
CA THR A 288 5.09 -0.84 8.76
C THR A 288 5.04 0.45 9.56
N ASN A 289 5.94 0.59 10.53
CA ASN A 289 6.00 1.75 11.41
C ASN A 289 7.36 2.43 11.28
N VAL A 290 7.36 3.73 10.97
CA VAL A 290 8.57 4.55 10.82
C VAL A 290 9.40 4.62 12.11
N LEU A 291 8.76 4.50 13.29
CA LEU A 291 9.41 4.50 14.60
C LEU A 291 10.42 3.35 14.79
N ARG A 292 10.42 2.34 13.92
CA ARG A 292 11.45 1.28 13.94
C ARG A 292 12.85 1.86 13.70
N VAL A 293 12.96 2.83 12.79
CA VAL A 293 14.23 3.46 12.42
C VAL A 293 14.80 4.26 13.59
N GLU A 294 13.95 5.01 14.28
CA GLU A 294 14.32 5.78 15.48
C GLU A 294 14.86 4.90 16.60
N LYS A 295 14.39 3.64 16.65
CA LYS A 295 14.85 2.61 17.59
C LYS A 295 16.08 1.84 17.08
N GLY A 296 16.73 2.28 16.01
CA GLY A 296 17.89 1.62 15.40
C GLY A 296 17.57 0.27 14.74
N LYS A 297 16.29 -0.06 14.55
CA LYS A 297 15.87 -1.31 13.88
C LYS A 297 15.76 -1.08 12.37
N PRO A 298 15.83 -2.16 11.56
CA PRO A 298 15.55 -2.05 10.14
C PRO A 298 14.18 -1.39 9.88
N PRO A 299 14.11 -0.41 8.96
CA PRO A 299 12.90 0.34 8.64
C PRO A 299 11.72 -0.56 8.25
N LEU A 300 12.00 -1.62 7.49
CA LEU A 300 11.02 -2.60 7.07
C LEU A 300 11.06 -3.82 8.01
N GLY A 301 9.89 -4.26 8.47
CA GLY A 301 9.78 -5.49 9.26
C GLY A 301 10.13 -6.73 8.43
N SER A 302 10.72 -7.75 9.06
CA SER A 302 11.08 -9.01 8.40
C SER A 302 9.88 -9.70 7.76
N VAL A 303 8.72 -9.71 8.44
CA VAL A 303 7.47 -10.27 7.93
C VAL A 303 6.99 -9.53 6.68
N SER A 304 6.95 -8.19 6.72
CA SER A 304 6.53 -7.36 5.59
C SER A 304 7.44 -7.56 4.38
N LEU A 305 8.76 -7.57 4.58
CA LEU A 305 9.71 -7.82 3.51
C LEU A 305 9.53 -9.22 2.93
N GLN A 306 9.40 -10.25 3.77
CA GLN A 306 9.22 -11.62 3.33
C GLN A 306 7.95 -11.78 2.48
N ILE A 307 6.82 -11.18 2.89
CA ILE A 307 5.59 -11.16 2.10
C ILE A 307 5.81 -10.50 0.74
N VAL A 308 6.47 -9.33 0.71
CA VAL A 308 6.79 -8.62 -0.54
C VAL A 308 7.70 -9.46 -1.43
N MET A 309 8.53 -10.35 -0.89
CA MET A 309 9.39 -11.22 -1.70
C MET A 309 8.65 -12.48 -2.19
N GLU A 310 7.84 -13.10 -1.34
CA GLU A 310 7.21 -14.41 -1.60
C GLU A 310 5.86 -14.33 -2.33
N PHE A 311 5.05 -13.30 -2.08
CA PHE A 311 3.74 -13.19 -2.72
C PHE A 311 3.91 -12.90 -4.22
N PRO A 312 3.32 -13.68 -5.14
CA PRO A 312 3.51 -13.47 -6.58
C PRO A 312 2.77 -12.24 -7.12
N GLY A 313 1.70 -11.79 -6.47
CA GLY A 313 0.91 -10.64 -6.87
C GLY A 313 1.44 -9.30 -6.35
N ASN A 314 0.62 -8.26 -6.42
CA ASN A 314 1.02 -6.92 -6.02
C ASN A 314 1.01 -6.77 -4.50
N CYS A 315 1.87 -5.92 -3.96
CA CYS A 315 1.97 -5.70 -2.52
C CYS A 315 1.81 -4.21 -2.17
N VAL A 316 1.24 -3.92 -1.01
CA VAL A 316 1.20 -2.56 -0.45
C VAL A 316 1.86 -2.56 0.92
N VAL A 317 2.89 -1.75 1.07
CA VAL A 317 3.55 -1.50 2.36
C VAL A 317 3.07 -0.16 2.89
N SER A 318 2.13 -0.22 3.82
CA SER A 318 1.50 0.95 4.44
C SER A 318 2.38 1.48 5.55
N SER A 319 2.96 2.67 5.33
CA SER A 319 3.78 3.34 6.33
C SER A 319 2.90 4.17 7.25
N PHE A 320 2.82 3.78 8.52
CA PHE A 320 2.24 4.61 9.57
C PHE A 320 3.31 5.52 10.16
N ASN A 321 3.05 6.83 10.10
CA ASN A 321 3.90 7.84 10.68
C ASN A 321 3.10 8.67 11.70
N PRO A 322 3.35 8.51 13.01
CA PRO A 322 2.57 9.22 14.02
C PRO A 322 2.63 10.73 13.84
N ASP A 323 3.73 11.33 13.37
CA ASP A 323 3.81 12.79 13.24
C ASP A 323 2.93 13.32 12.12
N THR A 324 3.05 12.76 10.91
CA THR A 324 2.25 13.23 9.76
C THR A 324 0.83 12.73 9.82
N ASP A 325 0.62 11.53 10.36
CA ASP A 325 -0.71 10.96 10.47
C ASP A 325 -1.44 11.56 11.69
N ALA A 326 -0.77 11.96 12.78
CA ALA A 326 -1.40 12.66 13.91
C ALA A 326 -1.55 14.17 13.72
N ALA A 327 -0.70 14.84 12.94
CA ALA A 327 -0.77 16.29 12.75
C ALA A 327 -1.88 16.76 11.80
N VAL A 328 -2.83 15.89 11.40
CA VAL A 328 -3.98 16.29 10.56
C VAL A 328 -5.05 17.07 11.36
N THR A 329 -4.88 17.22 12.67
CA THR A 329 -5.61 18.22 13.46
C THR A 329 -5.03 19.62 13.23
N ALA A 330 -5.81 20.47 12.55
CA ALA A 330 -5.66 21.92 12.39
C ALA A 330 -4.71 22.45 11.30
N LYS A 331 -5.29 22.67 10.11
CA LYS A 331 -5.08 23.89 9.31
C LYS A 331 -6.43 24.41 8.86
#